data_AF-A0A4U8S2J4-F1
#
_entry.id   AF-A0A4U8S2J4-F1
#
_cell.length_a   1.000
_cell.length_b   1.000
_cell.length_c   1.000
_cell.angle_alpha   90.00
_cell.angle_beta   90.00
_cell.angle_gamma   90.00
#
_symmetry.space_group_name_H-M   'P 1'
#
loop_
_entity.id
_entity.type
_entity.pdbx_description
1 polymer ?
#
loop_
_entity_poly.entity_id
_entity_poly.type
_entity_poly.pdbx_seq_one_letter_code
_entity_poly.pdbx_strand_id
1 'polypeptide(L)'
;MQDTQAPLITLPPQTPTYDADRDEELKALREEMLEKIQQNNNVLISAHYSLLGIAELIDISRDIFKVYSYYVDNLKISNENYNLLKASLATSAAFINQSLTEISSMHKSSLELYAQSEQILDTTQAELSALDSKLEMARFTLEKIQEIQESMTEIEHISFSLKAMLQQATDIKLQIEVLAQNLLHNMQVDLLATKEGFEKELYDKKEEYCALFNEKLQLMQEKSEAFMLSYQKAKSEANIAIQQVEAFKEQLVKYYHQANIAFINALSRLESYKEEKAKELEAFKEDKKHDLDLYKEEKTQELESYKDAKAQDLESCTESHIAEIGRVKDAMLREIRVLNTAEILALRELFYTIQGNVAVLGSDYQGITFTESTTFMPIKGIKNYFVFVRGGNGGDNSDTSGGITSFGSYLSVSGGAGNQKGVGQRGESKCAFITLDNDDEINVIVSSGGICTISYAGSEAVNFDFSFLTREDLSILSLAGQSPDEFIESISNTRDYNYYQSLVSIANGLNLDSIPELESGQNYAFNHLSLDSKRALALSIARAYLDNAGEIDAYLESVEII
;
A
#
# COMPACT_ATOMS: atom_id res chain seq x y z
N MET A 1 133.53 248.04 35.84
CA MET A 1 134.32 249.16 36.42
C MET A 1 133.46 250.41 36.28
N GLN A 2 133.50 251.38 37.19
CA GLN A 2 134.55 251.58 38.21
C GLN A 2 134.00 252.12 39.54
N ASP A 3 134.80 251.86 40.57
CA ASP A 3 134.97 252.60 41.83
C ASP A 3 135.03 254.14 41.62
N THR A 4 134.77 255.06 42.58
CA THR A 4 134.66 254.94 44.05
C THR A 4 134.13 256.24 44.73
N GLN A 5 133.83 256.14 46.04
CA GLN A 5 134.02 257.16 47.11
C GLN A 5 133.05 258.36 47.28
N ALA A 6 133.18 258.98 48.48
CA ALA A 6 132.34 260.04 49.06
C ALA A 6 132.99 261.44 48.91
N PRO A 7 132.36 262.57 49.31
CA PRO A 7 132.32 262.97 50.74
C PRO A 7 131.12 263.87 51.18
N LEU A 8 131.17 264.35 52.44
CA LEU A 8 130.45 265.56 52.91
C LEU A 8 131.19 266.85 52.47
N ILE A 9 130.52 268.02 52.53
CA ILE A 9 131.04 269.32 53.05
C ILE A 9 129.91 270.39 53.09
N THR A 10 130.09 271.45 53.88
CA THR A 10 129.15 272.58 54.10
C THR A 10 129.51 273.85 53.30
N LEU A 11 128.51 274.69 52.95
CA LEU A 11 128.45 276.18 52.85
C LEU A 11 129.74 276.98 52.47
N PRO A 12 129.69 278.05 51.62
CA PRO A 12 128.73 279.17 51.78
C PRO A 12 128.29 279.81 50.40
N PRO A 13 128.32 281.13 50.03
CA PRO A 13 127.35 281.69 49.05
C PRO A 13 127.92 282.41 47.79
N GLN A 14 127.00 282.91 46.95
CA GLN A 14 127.09 283.96 45.90
C GLN A 14 126.92 283.54 44.41
N THR A 15 126.36 284.49 43.66
CA THR A 15 126.04 284.55 42.21
C THR A 15 127.12 285.33 41.44
N PRO A 16 127.09 285.45 40.08
CA PRO A 16 126.48 284.60 39.04
C PRO A 16 127.41 284.27 37.83
N THR A 17 127.09 283.21 37.08
CA THR A 17 127.35 283.14 35.62
C THR A 17 126.38 282.16 34.96
N TYR A 18 126.13 282.33 33.65
CA TYR A 18 125.19 281.54 32.85
C TYR A 18 126.00 280.91 31.70
N ASP A 19 126.09 279.58 31.65
CA ASP A 19 126.92 278.86 30.68
C ASP A 19 126.25 277.56 30.19
N ALA A 20 126.60 277.11 28.99
CA ALA A 20 125.64 276.42 28.11
C ALA A 20 125.62 274.88 28.21
N ASP A 21 126.71 274.23 28.60
CA ASP A 21 126.93 272.78 28.39
C ASP A 21 125.95 271.86 29.15
N ARG A 22 125.30 272.35 30.21
CA ARG A 22 124.51 271.52 31.14
C ARG A 22 123.13 271.08 30.60
N ASP A 23 122.66 271.67 29.51
CA ASP A 23 121.36 271.33 28.90
C ASP A 23 121.45 270.09 27.97
N GLU A 24 122.68 269.67 27.60
CA GLU A 24 122.92 268.56 26.69
C GLU A 24 122.93 267.19 27.41
N GLU A 25 123.54 267.09 28.59
CA GLU A 25 123.49 265.88 29.44
C GLU A 25 122.05 265.48 29.81
N LEU A 26 121.19 266.49 30.06
CA LEU A 26 119.79 266.31 30.46
C LEU A 26 118.90 265.76 29.34
N LYS A 27 119.31 265.87 28.07
CA LYS A 27 118.65 265.18 26.95
C LYS A 27 119.00 263.70 26.91
N ALA A 28 120.30 263.36 26.95
CA ALA A 28 120.78 262.00 26.76
C ALA A 28 120.15 261.00 27.76
N LEU A 29 120.08 261.38 29.04
CA LEU A 29 119.45 260.57 30.09
C LEU A 29 117.95 260.27 29.83
N ARG A 30 117.28 261.15 29.08
CA ARG A 30 115.84 261.04 28.77
C ARG A 30 115.55 260.07 27.64
N GLU A 31 116.49 259.90 26.71
CA GLU A 31 116.40 258.95 25.61
C GLU A 31 116.67 257.51 26.09
N GLU A 32 117.67 257.31 26.97
CA GLU A 32 117.96 255.97 27.52
C GLU A 32 116.76 255.39 28.30
N MET A 33 116.10 256.19 29.16
CA MET A 33 114.90 255.73 29.88
C MET A 33 113.76 255.32 28.95
N LEU A 34 113.62 255.98 27.80
CA LEU A 34 112.60 255.66 26.79
C LEU A 34 112.87 254.29 26.16
N GLU A 35 114.12 254.01 25.78
CA GLU A 35 114.53 252.72 25.24
C GLU A 35 114.33 251.57 26.24
N LYS A 36 114.69 251.76 27.51
CA LYS A 36 114.49 250.76 28.58
C LYS A 36 113.02 250.38 28.75
N ILE A 37 112.11 251.34 28.73
CA ILE A 37 110.66 251.11 28.81
C ILE A 37 110.18 250.30 27.61
N GLN A 38 110.67 250.64 26.41
CA GLN A 38 110.28 250.00 25.15
C GLN A 38 110.76 248.54 25.06
N GLN A 39 112.00 248.25 25.50
CA GLN A 39 112.53 246.89 25.61
C GLN A 39 111.69 246.03 26.57
N ASN A 40 111.34 246.55 27.74
CA ASN A 40 110.59 245.80 28.76
C ASN A 40 109.16 245.45 28.29
N ASN A 41 108.52 246.35 27.54
CA ASN A 41 107.20 246.10 26.94
C ASN A 41 107.25 245.00 25.86
N ASN A 42 108.31 244.96 25.03
CA ASN A 42 108.50 243.90 24.04
C ASN A 42 108.67 242.51 24.68
N VAL A 43 109.32 242.42 25.84
CA VAL A 43 109.45 241.16 26.60
C VAL A 43 108.09 240.66 27.11
N LEU A 44 107.25 241.55 27.66
CA LEU A 44 105.89 241.21 28.10
C LEU A 44 105.03 240.67 26.95
N ILE A 45 105.08 241.31 25.78
CA ILE A 45 104.34 240.90 24.58
C ILE A 45 104.83 239.51 24.10
N SER A 46 106.14 239.29 24.05
CA SER A 46 106.74 238.00 23.68
C SER A 46 106.35 236.87 24.63
N ALA A 47 106.37 237.14 25.94
CA ALA A 47 105.94 236.19 26.97
C ALA A 47 104.45 235.84 26.86
N HIS A 48 103.59 236.83 26.56
CA HIS A 48 102.16 236.61 26.37
C HIS A 48 101.87 235.67 25.19
N TYR A 49 102.43 235.93 24.01
CA TYR A 49 102.24 235.05 22.84
C TYR A 49 102.85 233.65 23.06
N SER A 50 103.99 233.55 23.76
CA SER A 50 104.60 232.26 24.10
C SER A 50 103.70 231.42 25.01
N LEU A 51 103.09 232.05 26.03
CA LEU A 51 102.15 231.37 26.93
C LEU A 51 100.84 231.00 26.22
N LEU A 52 100.36 231.83 25.28
CA LEU A 52 99.19 231.52 24.46
C LEU A 52 99.42 230.29 23.58
N GLY A 53 100.56 230.22 22.87
CA GLY A 53 100.92 229.06 22.06
C GLY A 53 101.10 227.77 22.88
N ILE A 54 101.61 227.87 24.12
CA ILE A 54 101.66 226.73 25.04
C ILE A 54 100.25 226.27 25.45
N ALA A 55 99.31 227.20 25.68
CA ALA A 55 97.92 226.86 25.98
C ALA A 55 97.22 226.17 24.80
N GLU A 56 97.38 226.69 23.58
CA GLU A 56 96.83 226.07 22.36
C GLU A 56 97.39 224.64 22.15
N LEU A 57 98.70 224.43 22.36
CA LEU A 57 99.31 223.10 22.27
C LEU A 57 98.79 222.13 23.34
N ILE A 58 98.44 222.62 24.54
CA ILE A 58 97.83 221.81 25.60
C ILE A 58 96.40 221.38 25.22
N ASP A 59 95.59 222.27 24.63
CA ASP A 59 94.25 221.92 24.20
C ASP A 59 94.23 221.04 22.94
N ILE A 60 95.13 221.26 21.97
CA ILE A 60 95.35 220.34 20.84
C ILE A 60 95.75 218.94 21.36
N SER A 61 96.68 218.86 22.32
CA SER A 61 97.08 217.60 22.95
C SER A 61 95.89 216.91 23.64
N ARG A 62 95.09 217.66 24.40
CA ARG A 62 93.87 217.17 25.06
C ARG A 62 92.85 216.62 24.06
N ASP A 63 92.66 217.27 22.91
CA ASP A 63 91.73 216.80 21.88
C ASP A 63 92.27 215.57 21.12
N ILE A 64 93.57 215.50 20.84
CA ILE A 64 94.22 214.29 20.33
C ILE A 64 94.03 213.11 21.30
N PHE A 65 94.16 213.33 22.62
CA PHE A 65 93.89 212.31 23.63
C PHE A 65 92.42 211.86 23.65
N LYS A 66 91.44 212.77 23.49
CA LYS A 66 90.01 212.38 23.35
C LYS A 66 89.80 211.45 22.15
N VAL A 67 90.40 211.78 21.00
CA VAL A 67 90.30 210.97 19.77
C VAL A 67 90.92 209.59 19.94
N TYR A 68 92.11 209.49 20.55
CA TYR A 68 92.73 208.19 20.83
C TYR A 68 91.94 207.35 21.84
N SER A 69 91.39 207.95 22.92
CA SER A 69 90.50 207.25 23.85
C SER A 69 89.27 206.70 23.14
N TYR A 70 88.62 207.49 22.28
CA TYR A 70 87.48 207.05 21.47
C TYR A 70 87.83 205.86 20.57
N TYR A 71 88.99 205.86 19.90
CA TYR A 71 89.42 204.70 19.11
C TYR A 71 89.75 203.47 19.97
N VAL A 72 90.38 203.65 21.13
CA VAL A 72 90.66 202.56 22.08
C VAL A 72 89.37 201.92 22.60
N ASP A 73 88.35 202.71 22.93
CA ASP A 73 87.07 202.21 23.42
C ASP A 73 86.25 201.52 22.32
N ASN A 74 86.27 202.03 21.09
CA ASN A 74 85.72 201.30 19.93
C ASN A 74 86.43 199.97 19.67
N LEU A 75 87.75 199.90 19.86
CA LEU A 75 88.50 198.64 19.72
C LEU A 75 88.16 197.62 20.82
N LYS A 76 87.90 198.07 22.06
CA LYS A 76 87.35 197.20 23.14
C LYS A 76 85.99 196.63 22.74
N ILE A 77 85.04 197.49 22.35
CA ILE A 77 83.68 197.10 21.95
C ILE A 77 83.72 196.14 20.74
N SER A 78 84.59 196.40 19.76
CA SER A 78 84.78 195.51 18.60
C SER A 78 85.33 194.13 19.00
N ASN A 79 86.30 194.08 19.92
CA ASN A 79 86.83 192.83 20.47
C ASN A 79 85.79 192.08 21.32
N GLU A 80 84.99 192.78 22.13
CA GLU A 80 83.88 192.19 22.89
C GLU A 80 82.83 191.58 21.94
N ASN A 81 82.41 192.32 20.92
CA ASN A 81 81.50 191.83 19.87
C ASN A 81 82.07 190.61 19.11
N TYR A 82 83.37 190.61 18.79
CA TYR A 82 84.04 189.46 18.17
C TYR A 82 84.04 188.23 19.09
N ASN A 83 84.29 188.40 20.38
CA ASN A 83 84.27 187.29 21.34
C ASN A 83 82.84 186.76 21.59
N LEU A 84 81.83 187.64 21.61
CA LEU A 84 80.40 187.25 21.64
C LEU A 84 80.00 186.47 20.38
N LEU A 85 80.40 186.93 19.19
CA LEU A 85 80.15 186.24 17.93
C LEU A 85 80.85 184.87 17.89
N LYS A 86 82.10 184.79 18.35
CA LYS A 86 82.88 183.55 18.44
C LYS A 86 82.23 182.55 19.41
N ALA A 87 81.74 183.01 20.55
CA ALA A 87 81.00 182.18 21.51
C ALA A 87 79.68 181.68 20.91
N SER A 88 78.88 182.56 20.30
CA SER A 88 77.63 182.22 19.62
C SER A 88 77.83 181.19 18.50
N LEU A 89 78.88 181.34 17.68
CA LEU A 89 79.26 180.38 16.65
C LEU A 89 79.67 179.03 17.24
N ALA A 90 80.42 179.01 18.35
CA ALA A 90 80.79 177.77 19.04
C ALA A 90 79.56 177.03 19.62
N THR A 91 78.63 177.75 20.24
CA THR A 91 77.34 177.20 20.71
C THR A 91 76.50 176.66 19.56
N SER A 92 76.44 177.39 18.44
CA SER A 92 75.70 176.98 17.24
C SER A 92 76.29 175.70 16.61
N ALA A 93 77.62 175.62 16.51
CA ALA A 93 78.32 174.44 16.00
C ALA A 93 78.16 173.23 16.93
N ALA A 94 78.20 173.43 18.25
CA ALA A 94 77.93 172.38 19.23
C ALA A 94 76.49 171.85 19.10
N PHE A 95 75.49 172.74 18.98
CA PHE A 95 74.10 172.37 18.76
C PHE A 95 73.92 171.58 17.45
N ILE A 96 74.47 172.05 16.33
CA ILE A 96 74.41 171.35 15.04
C ILE A 96 75.03 169.95 15.13
N ASN A 97 76.22 169.82 15.74
CA ASN A 97 76.87 168.51 15.92
C ASN A 97 76.07 167.58 16.82
N GLN A 98 75.44 168.09 17.88
CA GLN A 98 74.53 167.32 18.73
C GLN A 98 73.30 166.85 17.94
N SER A 99 72.61 167.75 17.23
CA SER A 99 71.43 167.39 16.41
C SER A 99 71.78 166.38 15.31
N LEU A 100 72.94 166.47 14.67
CA LEU A 100 73.40 165.46 13.70
C LEU A 100 73.68 164.11 14.36
N THR A 101 74.19 164.10 15.60
CA THR A 101 74.40 162.88 16.38
C THR A 101 73.07 162.23 16.79
N GLU A 102 72.10 163.04 17.21
CA GLU A 102 70.74 162.61 17.56
C GLU A 102 70.00 162.05 16.33
N ILE A 103 70.06 162.73 15.18
CA ILE A 103 69.51 162.25 13.91
C ILE A 103 70.15 160.92 13.48
N SER A 104 71.48 160.79 13.62
CA SER A 104 72.21 159.55 13.30
C SER A 104 71.77 158.39 14.21
N SER A 105 71.60 158.65 15.51
CA SER A 105 71.08 157.67 16.47
C SER A 105 69.64 157.26 16.15
N MET A 106 68.75 158.23 15.87
CA MET A 106 67.37 157.96 15.45
C MET A 106 67.31 157.14 14.15
N HIS A 107 68.16 157.44 13.17
CA HIS A 107 68.22 156.67 11.92
C HIS A 107 68.68 155.24 12.16
N LYS A 108 69.69 155.02 13.02
CA LYS A 108 70.12 153.67 13.43
C LYS A 108 69.00 152.90 14.11
N SER A 109 68.30 153.49 15.08
CA SER A 109 67.15 152.84 15.72
C SER A 109 65.99 152.60 14.76
N SER A 110 65.77 153.46 13.76
CA SER A 110 64.79 153.20 12.71
C SER A 110 65.18 152.00 11.83
N LEU A 111 66.46 151.84 11.49
CA LEU A 111 66.95 150.67 10.75
C LEU A 111 66.84 149.38 11.58
N GLU A 112 67.12 149.44 12.88
CA GLU A 112 66.94 148.33 13.82
C GLU A 112 65.45 147.92 13.92
N LEU A 113 64.52 148.89 13.94
CA LEU A 113 63.08 148.62 13.90
C LEU A 113 62.62 148.03 12.55
N TYR A 114 63.17 148.48 11.42
CA TYR A 114 62.87 147.87 10.12
C TYR A 114 63.35 146.41 10.05
N ALA A 115 64.57 146.12 10.50
CA ALA A 115 65.10 144.75 10.54
C ALA A 115 64.29 143.83 11.48
N GLN A 116 63.82 144.35 12.62
CA GLN A 116 62.91 143.62 13.50
C GLN A 116 61.55 143.37 12.83
N SER A 117 61.01 144.35 12.10
CA SER A 117 59.75 144.20 11.36
C SER A 117 59.85 143.20 10.21
N GLU A 118 61.00 143.14 9.53
CA GLU A 118 61.30 142.18 8.47
C GLU A 118 61.42 140.76 9.05
N GLN A 119 62.15 140.58 10.16
CA GLN A 119 62.24 139.31 10.87
C GLN A 119 60.86 138.83 11.40
N ILE A 120 60.00 139.74 11.88
CA ILE A 120 58.63 139.42 12.30
C ILE A 120 57.79 138.99 11.08
N LEU A 121 57.93 139.66 9.94
CA LEU A 121 57.24 139.29 8.71
C LEU A 121 57.66 137.88 8.23
N ASP A 122 58.97 137.59 8.15
CA ASP A 122 59.49 136.27 7.79
C ASP A 122 59.00 135.17 8.74
N THR A 123 59.01 135.45 10.05
CA THR A 123 58.50 134.52 11.06
C THR A 123 56.99 134.26 10.87
N THR A 124 56.22 135.32 10.62
CA THR A 124 54.76 135.21 10.35
C THR A 124 54.49 134.45 9.05
N GLN A 125 55.31 134.66 8.01
CA GLN A 125 55.23 133.97 6.72
C GLN A 125 55.49 132.46 6.87
N ALA A 126 56.48 132.09 7.70
CA ALA A 126 56.79 130.71 8.03
C ALA A 126 55.69 130.05 8.90
N GLU A 127 55.17 130.77 9.90
CA GLU A 127 54.06 130.30 10.74
C GLU A 127 52.77 130.10 9.92
N LEU A 128 52.45 131.02 8.99
CA LEU A 128 51.33 130.89 8.07
C LEU A 128 51.48 129.67 7.16
N SER A 129 52.67 129.47 6.58
CA SER A 129 52.97 128.29 5.75
C SER A 129 52.84 126.97 6.53
N ALA A 130 53.25 126.97 7.80
CA ALA A 130 53.08 125.83 8.70
C ALA A 130 51.61 125.64 9.16
N LEU A 131 50.81 126.71 9.22
CA LEU A 131 49.39 126.67 9.52
C LEU A 131 48.59 126.11 8.33
N ASP A 132 48.88 126.54 7.10
CA ASP A 132 48.26 126.00 5.89
C ASP A 132 48.54 124.49 5.73
N SER A 133 49.78 124.07 5.98
CA SER A 133 50.15 122.64 6.01
C SER A 133 49.35 121.84 7.05
N LYS A 134 49.14 122.40 8.25
CA LYS A 134 48.28 121.78 9.29
C LYS A 134 46.80 121.79 8.91
N LEU A 135 46.33 122.84 8.24
CA LEU A 135 44.94 122.98 7.80
C LEU A 135 44.61 121.96 6.69
N GLU A 136 45.54 121.70 5.79
CA GLU A 136 45.39 120.67 4.75
C GLU A 136 45.43 119.25 5.35
N MET A 137 46.30 118.99 6.33
CA MET A 137 46.24 117.73 7.10
C MET A 137 44.92 117.59 7.87
N ALA A 138 44.35 118.68 8.40
CA ALA A 138 43.07 118.67 9.07
C ALA A 138 41.89 118.42 8.10
N ARG A 139 41.94 118.95 6.87
CA ARG A 139 40.99 118.66 5.79
C ARG A 139 41.03 117.17 5.41
N PHE A 140 42.20 116.62 5.14
CA PHE A 140 42.37 115.19 4.84
C PHE A 140 41.88 114.30 6.00
N THR A 141 42.15 114.72 7.25
CA THR A 141 41.63 114.00 8.44
C THR A 141 40.11 114.07 8.52
N LEU A 142 39.48 115.20 8.18
CA LEU A 142 38.03 115.36 8.15
C LEU A 142 37.38 114.51 7.04
N GLU A 143 37.96 114.49 5.84
CA GLU A 143 37.55 113.62 4.72
C GLU A 143 37.58 112.14 5.13
N LYS A 144 38.66 111.70 5.80
CA LYS A 144 38.75 110.33 6.32
C LYS A 144 37.77 110.03 7.45
N ILE A 145 37.41 111.01 8.28
CA ILE A 145 36.34 110.86 9.28
C ILE A 145 34.98 110.72 8.59
N GLN A 146 34.74 111.43 7.49
CA GLN A 146 33.50 111.32 6.70
C GLN A 146 33.37 109.95 6.03
N GLU A 147 34.43 109.44 5.37
CA GLU A 147 34.48 108.07 4.83
C GLU A 147 34.18 107.01 5.89
N ILE A 148 34.74 107.15 7.10
CA ILE A 148 34.48 106.26 8.24
C ILE A 148 33.02 106.36 8.69
N GLN A 149 32.43 107.56 8.69
CA GLN A 149 31.05 107.79 9.14
C GLN A 149 30.00 107.25 8.14
N GLU A 150 30.29 107.31 6.84
CA GLU A 150 29.52 106.63 5.78
C GLU A 150 29.65 105.10 5.94
N SER A 151 30.88 104.60 6.09
CA SER A 151 31.13 103.17 6.36
C SER A 151 30.39 102.67 7.61
N MET A 152 30.27 103.51 8.65
CA MET A 152 29.55 103.16 9.88
C MET A 152 28.04 103.07 9.67
N THR A 153 27.44 103.94 8.86
CA THR A 153 25.99 103.86 8.56
C THR A 153 25.65 102.70 7.61
N GLU A 154 26.56 102.30 6.72
CA GLU A 154 26.43 101.03 5.99
C GLU A 154 26.44 99.82 6.94
N ILE A 155 27.35 99.79 7.91
CA ILE A 155 27.42 98.72 8.93
C ILE A 155 26.17 98.69 9.82
N GLU A 156 25.60 99.84 10.18
CA GLU A 156 24.32 99.90 10.91
C GLU A 156 23.15 99.35 10.07
N HIS A 157 23.09 99.67 8.77
CA HIS A 157 22.09 99.11 7.87
C HIS A 157 22.23 97.59 7.70
N ILE A 158 23.46 97.07 7.56
CA ILE A 158 23.76 95.64 7.54
C ILE A 158 23.35 94.98 8.87
N SER A 159 23.64 95.61 10.01
CA SER A 159 23.26 95.12 11.35
C SER A 159 21.74 95.04 11.53
N PHE A 160 20.99 96.02 11.01
CA PHE A 160 19.52 96.00 11.00
C PHE A 160 18.98 94.86 10.10
N SER A 161 19.54 94.71 8.90
CA SER A 161 19.19 93.64 7.96
C SER A 161 19.44 92.24 8.54
N LEU A 162 20.59 92.02 9.19
CA LEU A 162 20.91 90.76 9.87
C LEU A 162 19.98 90.45 11.04
N LYS A 163 19.54 91.46 11.80
CA LYS A 163 18.52 91.28 12.85
C LYS A 163 17.17 90.87 12.28
N ALA A 164 16.76 91.46 11.15
CA ALA A 164 15.52 91.07 10.46
C ALA A 164 15.58 89.62 9.95
N MET A 165 16.70 89.21 9.33
CA MET A 165 16.92 87.81 8.92
C MET A 165 16.92 86.84 10.11
N LEU A 166 17.54 87.22 11.23
CA LEU A 166 17.57 86.39 12.45
C LEU A 166 16.18 86.18 13.05
N GLN A 167 15.34 87.23 13.08
CA GLN A 167 13.94 87.10 13.50
C GLN A 167 13.17 86.18 12.55
N GLN A 168 13.27 86.41 11.23
CA GLN A 168 12.59 85.60 10.23
C GLN A 168 12.99 84.12 10.29
N ALA A 169 14.28 83.81 10.51
CA ALA A 169 14.76 82.44 10.72
C ALA A 169 14.23 81.81 12.02
N THR A 170 14.04 82.62 13.08
CA THR A 170 13.46 82.20 14.35
C THR A 170 11.96 81.88 14.20
N ASP A 171 11.23 82.73 13.48
CA ASP A 171 9.81 82.53 13.17
C ASP A 171 9.60 81.26 12.32
N ILE A 172 10.45 81.05 11.30
CA ILE A 172 10.46 79.83 10.47
C ILE A 172 10.75 78.58 11.31
N LYS A 173 11.75 78.64 12.22
CA LYS A 173 12.03 77.53 13.14
C LYS A 173 10.80 77.16 13.97
N LEU A 174 10.11 78.16 14.52
CA LEU A 174 8.96 77.96 15.39
C LEU A 174 7.75 77.38 14.60
N GLN A 175 7.57 77.79 13.34
CA GLN A 175 6.62 77.16 12.42
C GLN A 175 6.96 75.69 12.11
N ILE A 176 8.24 75.36 11.92
CA ILE A 176 8.69 73.97 11.69
C ILE A 176 8.47 73.10 12.94
N GLU A 177 8.73 73.62 14.14
CA GLU A 177 8.49 72.90 15.40
C GLU A 177 7.00 72.58 15.60
N VAL A 178 6.10 73.54 15.30
CA VAL A 178 4.64 73.32 15.32
C VAL A 178 4.19 72.36 14.23
N LEU A 179 4.70 72.48 13.01
CA LEU A 179 4.36 71.59 11.90
C LEU A 179 4.77 70.14 12.22
N ALA A 180 5.96 69.92 12.77
CA ALA A 180 6.46 68.61 13.14
C ALA A 180 5.62 67.95 14.25
N GLN A 181 5.19 68.72 15.26
CA GLN A 181 4.28 68.22 16.30
C GLN A 181 2.92 67.82 15.73
N ASN A 182 2.32 68.66 14.89
CA ASN A 182 1.02 68.36 14.25
C ASN A 182 1.12 67.13 13.33
N LEU A 183 2.19 66.99 12.55
CA LEU A 183 2.37 65.87 11.63
C LEU A 183 2.61 64.55 12.40
N LEU A 184 3.38 64.59 13.49
CA LEU A 184 3.54 63.46 14.41
C LEU A 184 2.21 63.06 15.08
N HIS A 185 1.42 64.04 15.54
CA HIS A 185 0.12 63.80 16.16
C HIS A 185 -0.86 63.16 15.17
N ASN A 186 -0.97 63.70 13.95
CA ASN A 186 -1.82 63.14 12.90
C ASN A 186 -1.40 61.70 12.56
N MET A 187 -0.10 61.43 12.39
CA MET A 187 0.40 60.06 12.17
C MET A 187 0.07 59.11 13.33
N GLN A 188 0.08 59.58 14.58
CA GLN A 188 -0.34 58.77 15.74
C GLN A 188 -1.84 58.48 15.72
N VAL A 189 -2.67 59.46 15.37
CA VAL A 189 -4.13 59.30 15.23
C VAL A 189 -4.47 58.34 14.09
N ASP A 190 -3.85 58.50 12.91
CA ASP A 190 -4.05 57.62 11.76
C ASP A 190 -3.60 56.18 12.05
N LEU A 191 -2.46 56.00 12.73
CA LEU A 191 -1.99 54.67 13.16
C LEU A 191 -2.91 54.03 14.20
N LEU A 192 -3.46 54.80 15.14
CA LEU A 192 -4.43 54.31 16.13
C LEU A 192 -5.75 53.91 15.45
N ALA A 193 -6.31 54.78 14.60
CA ALA A 193 -7.54 54.48 13.86
C ALA A 193 -7.38 53.27 12.92
N THR A 194 -6.22 53.14 12.26
CA THR A 194 -5.89 51.97 11.42
C THR A 194 -5.74 50.70 12.26
N LYS A 195 -5.09 50.79 13.42
CA LYS A 195 -4.97 49.68 14.39
C LYS A 195 -6.33 49.23 14.90
N GLU A 196 -7.17 50.16 15.34
CA GLU A 196 -8.54 49.88 15.82
C GLU A 196 -9.41 49.28 14.70
N GLY A 197 -9.24 49.75 13.46
CA GLY A 197 -9.86 49.16 12.27
C GLY A 197 -9.46 47.70 12.06
N PHE A 198 -8.16 47.38 12.10
CA PHE A 198 -7.68 46.00 11.98
C PHE A 198 -8.07 45.12 13.18
N GLU A 199 -7.99 45.63 14.42
CA GLU A 199 -8.40 44.89 15.61
C GLU A 199 -9.90 44.57 15.57
N LYS A 200 -10.71 45.50 15.06
CA LYS A 200 -12.13 45.24 14.80
C LYS A 200 -12.34 44.23 13.68
N GLU A 201 -11.71 44.36 12.52
CA GLU A 201 -11.85 43.40 11.41
C GLU A 201 -11.45 41.98 11.86
N LEU A 202 -10.40 41.86 12.68
CA LEU A 202 -9.94 40.59 13.24
C LEU A 202 -10.91 40.04 14.29
N TYR A 203 -11.61 40.90 15.05
CA TYR A 203 -12.69 40.52 15.96
C TYR A 203 -13.94 40.07 15.20
N ASP A 204 -14.40 40.85 14.23
CA ASP A 204 -15.56 40.56 13.37
C ASP A 204 -15.34 39.23 12.61
N LYS A 205 -14.14 39.01 12.04
CA LYS A 205 -13.76 37.74 11.42
C LYS A 205 -13.65 36.58 12.40
N LYS A 206 -13.19 36.82 13.64
CA LYS A 206 -13.18 35.80 14.69
C LYS A 206 -14.62 35.40 15.06
N GLU A 207 -15.56 36.33 15.19
CA GLU A 207 -16.97 36.01 15.43
C GLU A 207 -17.58 35.25 14.25
N GLU A 208 -17.32 35.67 13.00
CA GLU A 208 -17.76 34.95 11.79
C GLU A 208 -17.26 33.50 11.78
N TYR A 209 -15.96 33.27 12.02
CA TYR A 209 -15.40 31.92 12.07
C TYR A 209 -15.90 31.11 13.29
N CYS A 210 -16.12 31.74 14.45
CA CYS A 210 -16.71 31.06 15.61
C CYS A 210 -18.16 30.65 15.36
N ALA A 211 -18.98 31.53 14.74
CA ALA A 211 -20.35 31.24 14.37
C ALA A 211 -20.42 30.10 13.33
N LEU A 212 -19.59 30.17 12.28
CA LEU A 212 -19.54 29.15 11.23
C LEU A 212 -18.98 27.82 11.74
N PHE A 213 -18.00 27.83 12.66
CA PHE A 213 -17.54 26.63 13.35
C PHE A 213 -18.62 26.01 14.24
N ASN A 214 -19.36 26.83 15.00
CA ASN A 214 -20.48 26.37 15.83
C ASN A 214 -21.62 25.78 14.97
N GLU A 215 -21.96 26.41 13.84
CA GLU A 215 -22.94 25.88 12.88
C GLU A 215 -22.50 24.51 12.33
N LYS A 216 -21.22 24.35 11.97
CA LYS A 216 -20.67 23.06 11.49
C LYS A 216 -20.57 22.01 12.60
N LEU A 217 -20.28 22.42 13.84
CA LEU A 217 -20.28 21.55 15.02
C LEU A 217 -21.69 21.06 15.34
N GLN A 218 -22.69 21.94 15.32
CA GLN A 218 -24.09 21.58 15.50
C GLN A 218 -24.58 20.64 14.40
N LEU A 219 -24.30 20.96 13.12
CA LEU A 219 -24.63 20.07 11.99
C LEU A 219 -23.93 18.70 12.09
N MET A 220 -22.74 18.64 12.69
CA MET A 220 -22.03 17.39 12.97
C MET A 220 -22.69 16.61 14.11
N GLN A 221 -23.13 17.30 15.17
CA GLN A 221 -23.88 16.72 16.29
C GLN A 221 -25.22 16.16 15.83
N GLU A 222 -26.04 16.95 15.11
CA GLU A 222 -27.31 16.53 14.52
C GLU A 222 -27.16 15.31 13.61
N LYS A 223 -26.11 15.27 12.77
CA LYS A 223 -25.81 14.10 11.94
C LYS A 223 -25.32 12.90 12.74
N SER A 224 -24.57 13.11 13.82
CA SER A 224 -24.13 12.04 14.73
C SER A 224 -25.33 11.43 15.47
N GLU A 225 -26.24 12.26 15.98
CA GLU A 225 -27.47 11.83 16.64
C GLU A 225 -28.41 11.10 15.65
N ALA A 226 -28.61 11.64 14.45
CA ALA A 226 -29.39 10.97 13.40
C ALA A 226 -28.76 9.63 12.98
N PHE A 227 -27.43 9.56 12.87
CA PHE A 227 -26.72 8.30 12.61
C PHE A 227 -26.88 7.31 13.77
N MET A 228 -26.75 7.75 15.02
CA MET A 228 -26.91 6.90 16.20
C MET A 228 -28.35 6.41 16.36
N LEU A 229 -29.35 7.24 16.05
CA LEU A 229 -30.76 6.84 16.02
C LEU A 229 -31.02 5.81 14.93
N SER A 230 -30.47 6.02 13.73
CA SER A 230 -30.55 5.08 12.60
C SER A 230 -29.84 3.75 12.93
N TYR A 231 -28.67 3.79 13.55
CA TYR A 231 -27.93 2.62 14.01
C TYR A 231 -28.68 1.85 15.11
N GLN A 232 -29.25 2.55 16.11
CA GLN A 232 -30.07 1.91 17.14
C GLN A 232 -31.33 1.28 16.55
N LYS A 233 -31.99 1.95 15.60
CA LYS A 233 -33.14 1.40 14.86
C LYS A 233 -32.75 0.14 14.08
N ALA A 234 -31.72 0.21 13.24
CA ALA A 234 -31.24 -0.93 12.45
C ALA A 234 -30.76 -2.09 13.35
N LYS A 235 -30.15 -1.81 14.50
CA LYS A 235 -29.78 -2.81 15.52
C LYS A 235 -31.02 -3.44 16.18
N SER A 236 -32.07 -2.66 16.43
CA SER A 236 -33.35 -3.17 16.94
C SER A 236 -34.04 -4.06 15.91
N GLU A 237 -34.11 -3.62 14.65
CA GLU A 237 -34.65 -4.39 13.54
C GLU A 237 -33.86 -5.69 13.29
N ALA A 238 -32.53 -5.64 13.36
CA ALA A 238 -31.67 -6.82 13.30
C ALA A 238 -31.87 -7.77 14.49
N ASN A 239 -32.01 -7.24 15.71
CA ASN A 239 -32.32 -8.06 16.90
C ASN A 239 -33.70 -8.73 16.79
N ILE A 240 -34.71 -8.02 16.27
CA ILE A 240 -36.05 -8.59 16.00
C ILE A 240 -35.96 -9.67 14.93
N ALA A 241 -35.19 -9.46 13.85
CA ALA A 241 -34.96 -10.47 12.83
C ALA A 241 -34.21 -11.70 13.37
N ILE A 242 -33.20 -11.51 14.25
CA ILE A 242 -32.52 -12.60 14.95
C ILE A 242 -33.51 -13.37 15.83
N GLN A 243 -34.32 -12.69 16.64
CA GLN A 243 -35.35 -13.33 17.47
C GLN A 243 -36.41 -14.07 16.64
N GLN A 244 -36.78 -13.54 15.46
CA GLN A 244 -37.66 -14.24 14.51
C GLN A 244 -36.99 -15.48 13.93
N VAL A 245 -35.70 -15.42 13.58
CA VAL A 245 -34.92 -16.58 13.10
C VAL A 245 -34.70 -17.61 14.21
N GLU A 246 -34.49 -17.19 15.45
CA GLU A 246 -34.38 -18.09 16.61
C GLU A 246 -35.71 -18.74 16.98
N ALA A 247 -36.81 -17.97 16.97
CA ALA A 247 -38.16 -18.50 17.16
C ALA A 247 -38.56 -19.44 16.01
N PHE A 248 -38.22 -19.11 14.77
CA PHE A 248 -38.43 -19.99 13.61
C PHE A 248 -37.56 -21.25 13.69
N LYS A 249 -36.30 -21.14 14.12
CA LYS A 249 -35.41 -22.28 14.40
C LYS A 249 -35.97 -23.16 15.51
N GLU A 250 -36.51 -22.60 16.59
CA GLU A 250 -37.22 -23.35 17.62
C GLU A 250 -38.48 -24.04 17.07
N GLN A 251 -39.27 -23.36 16.22
CA GLN A 251 -40.41 -23.98 15.55
C GLN A 251 -39.98 -25.10 14.59
N LEU A 252 -38.87 -24.93 13.86
CA LEU A 252 -38.28 -25.95 13.00
C LEU A 252 -37.79 -27.15 13.82
N VAL A 253 -37.13 -26.93 14.96
CA VAL A 253 -36.71 -27.99 15.88
C VAL A 253 -37.91 -28.68 16.51
N LYS A 254 -38.95 -27.95 16.93
CA LYS A 254 -40.22 -28.52 17.44
C LYS A 254 -40.94 -29.31 16.35
N TYR A 255 -40.94 -28.84 15.10
CA TYR A 255 -41.51 -29.55 13.95
C TYR A 255 -40.71 -30.80 13.59
N TYR A 256 -39.36 -30.74 13.53
CA TYR A 256 -38.52 -31.91 13.35
C TYR A 256 -38.64 -32.90 14.51
N HIS A 257 -38.82 -32.43 15.74
CA HIS A 257 -39.04 -33.29 16.90
C HIS A 257 -40.43 -33.94 16.86
N GLN A 258 -41.49 -33.21 16.49
CA GLN A 258 -42.83 -33.76 16.26
C GLN A 258 -42.86 -34.71 15.06
N ALA A 259 -42.13 -34.43 13.98
CA ALA A 259 -41.99 -35.29 12.82
C ALA A 259 -41.18 -36.56 13.17
N ASN A 260 -40.12 -36.45 13.97
CA ASN A 260 -39.39 -37.61 14.48
C ASN A 260 -40.24 -38.39 15.50
N ILE A 261 -41.04 -37.77 16.35
CA ILE A 261 -42.00 -38.46 17.22
C ILE A 261 -43.08 -39.15 16.39
N ALA A 262 -43.60 -38.51 15.34
CA ALA A 262 -44.57 -39.12 14.42
C ALA A 262 -43.94 -40.27 13.62
N PHE A 263 -42.68 -40.14 13.20
CA PHE A 263 -41.92 -41.18 12.51
C PHE A 263 -41.58 -42.35 13.44
N ILE A 264 -41.12 -42.09 14.67
CA ILE A 264 -40.88 -43.11 15.69
C ILE A 264 -42.21 -43.79 16.07
N ASN A 265 -43.29 -43.05 16.28
CA ASN A 265 -44.61 -43.62 16.52
C ASN A 265 -45.13 -44.41 15.31
N ALA A 266 -44.79 -44.02 14.08
CA ALA A 266 -45.11 -44.79 12.88
C ALA A 266 -44.23 -46.04 12.76
N LEU A 267 -42.96 -45.97 13.17
CA LEU A 267 -42.03 -47.09 13.22
C LEU A 267 -42.49 -48.10 14.29
N SER A 268 -42.74 -47.65 15.51
CA SER A 268 -43.30 -48.47 16.59
C SER A 268 -44.72 -48.96 16.28
N ARG A 269 -45.55 -48.24 15.53
CA ARG A 269 -46.81 -48.79 15.00
C ARG A 269 -46.57 -49.84 13.93
N LEU A 270 -45.61 -49.67 13.03
CA LEU A 270 -45.22 -50.67 12.03
C LEU A 270 -44.59 -51.89 12.69
N GLU A 271 -43.87 -51.70 13.80
CA GLU A 271 -43.18 -52.73 14.56
C GLU A 271 -44.13 -53.49 15.50
N SER A 272 -45.07 -52.80 16.16
CA SER A 272 -46.21 -53.42 16.83
C SER A 272 -47.16 -54.09 15.83
N TYR A 273 -47.38 -53.53 14.63
CA TYR A 273 -48.14 -54.20 13.56
C TYR A 273 -47.37 -55.39 12.98
N LYS A 274 -46.03 -55.35 12.94
CA LYS A 274 -45.18 -56.49 12.58
C LYS A 274 -45.19 -57.56 13.68
N GLU A 275 -45.20 -57.18 14.95
CA GLU A 275 -45.43 -58.10 16.06
C GLU A 275 -46.85 -58.65 16.06
N GLU A 276 -47.86 -57.84 15.76
CA GLU A 276 -49.28 -58.24 15.68
C GLU A 276 -49.48 -59.17 14.49
N LYS A 277 -48.90 -58.88 13.32
CA LYS A 277 -48.90 -59.80 12.17
C LYS A 277 -47.96 -60.99 12.33
N ALA A 278 -46.93 -60.92 13.17
CA ALA A 278 -46.16 -62.08 13.59
C ALA A 278 -46.94 -62.94 14.60
N LYS A 279 -47.69 -62.33 15.53
CA LYS A 279 -48.58 -63.01 16.48
C LYS A 279 -49.81 -63.57 15.77
N GLU A 280 -50.36 -62.91 14.76
CA GLU A 280 -51.36 -63.48 13.85
C GLU A 280 -50.76 -64.55 12.95
N LEU A 281 -49.49 -64.45 12.50
CA LEU A 281 -48.87 -65.50 11.70
C LEU A 281 -48.51 -66.72 12.54
N GLU A 282 -48.02 -66.56 13.78
CA GLU A 282 -47.84 -67.68 14.71
C GLU A 282 -49.18 -68.21 15.20
N ALA A 283 -50.18 -67.36 15.49
CA ALA A 283 -51.53 -67.82 15.82
C ALA A 283 -52.25 -68.45 14.61
N PHE A 284 -51.95 -68.05 13.37
CA PHE A 284 -52.45 -68.70 12.14
C PHE A 284 -51.67 -69.98 11.85
N LYS A 285 -50.38 -70.07 12.17
CA LYS A 285 -49.63 -71.33 12.17
C LYS A 285 -50.10 -72.25 13.28
N GLU A 286 -50.51 -71.74 14.43
CA GLU A 286 -50.97 -72.49 15.59
C GLU A 286 -52.43 -72.90 15.42
N ASP A 287 -53.27 -72.08 14.78
CA ASP A 287 -54.61 -72.38 14.27
C ASP A 287 -54.56 -73.35 13.08
N LYS A 288 -53.64 -73.19 12.12
CA LYS A 288 -53.46 -74.17 11.02
C LYS A 288 -52.72 -75.42 11.47
N LYS A 289 -51.95 -75.37 12.55
CA LYS A 289 -51.45 -76.54 13.27
C LYS A 289 -52.55 -77.17 14.11
N HIS A 290 -53.47 -76.40 14.69
CA HIS A 290 -54.63 -76.93 15.40
C HIS A 290 -55.61 -77.56 14.42
N ASP A 291 -55.87 -76.98 13.25
CA ASP A 291 -56.57 -77.61 12.13
C ASP A 291 -55.81 -78.83 11.60
N LEU A 292 -54.47 -78.79 11.51
CA LEU A 292 -53.69 -79.93 11.03
C LEU A 292 -53.63 -81.05 12.06
N ASP A 293 -53.62 -80.73 13.36
CA ASP A 293 -53.59 -81.67 14.46
C ASP A 293 -55.02 -82.18 14.77
N LEU A 294 -56.07 -81.36 14.57
CA LEU A 294 -57.47 -81.79 14.51
C LEU A 294 -57.74 -82.62 13.26
N TYR A 295 -57.22 -82.27 12.09
CA TYR A 295 -57.36 -83.07 10.88
C TYR A 295 -56.55 -84.37 11.00
N LYS A 296 -55.42 -84.39 11.70
CA LYS A 296 -54.75 -85.62 12.13
C LYS A 296 -55.55 -86.37 13.17
N GLU A 297 -56.22 -85.72 14.11
CA GLU A 297 -56.95 -86.38 15.19
C GLU A 297 -58.28 -86.94 14.68
N GLU A 298 -59.01 -86.21 13.81
CA GLU A 298 -60.08 -86.72 12.95
C GLU A 298 -59.57 -87.83 12.05
N LYS A 299 -58.50 -87.65 11.26
CA LYS A 299 -58.00 -88.74 10.41
C LYS A 299 -57.40 -89.90 11.18
N THR A 300 -56.96 -89.73 12.42
CA THR A 300 -56.51 -90.82 13.29
C THR A 300 -57.71 -91.49 13.94
N GLN A 301 -58.75 -90.78 14.37
CA GLN A 301 -60.00 -91.36 14.84
C GLN A 301 -60.78 -92.02 13.71
N GLU A 302 -60.72 -91.51 12.48
CA GLU A 302 -61.33 -92.10 11.28
C GLU A 302 -60.49 -93.28 10.78
N LEU A 303 -59.16 -93.22 10.83
CA LEU A 303 -58.28 -94.36 10.53
C LEU A 303 -58.39 -95.45 11.60
N GLU A 304 -58.49 -95.09 12.88
CA GLU A 304 -58.65 -96.03 14.00
C GLU A 304 -60.09 -96.58 14.04
N SER A 305 -61.12 -95.78 13.74
CA SER A 305 -62.50 -96.28 13.54
C SER A 305 -62.61 -97.13 12.27
N TYR A 306 -61.88 -96.81 11.20
CA TYR A 306 -61.79 -97.64 10.00
C TYR A 306 -60.99 -98.91 10.28
N LYS A 307 -59.95 -98.86 11.10
CA LYS A 307 -59.16 -100.02 11.55
C LYS A 307 -59.95 -100.91 12.50
N ASP A 308 -60.73 -100.35 13.42
CA ASP A 308 -61.60 -101.10 14.34
C ASP A 308 -62.79 -101.68 13.57
N ALA A 309 -63.44 -100.89 12.70
CA ALA A 309 -64.45 -101.42 11.78
C ALA A 309 -63.85 -102.47 10.85
N LYS A 310 -62.60 -102.32 10.37
CA LYS A 310 -61.96 -103.28 9.47
C LYS A 310 -61.36 -104.49 10.19
N ALA A 311 -61.02 -104.36 11.47
CA ALA A 311 -60.68 -105.46 12.37
C ALA A 311 -61.93 -106.25 12.74
N GLN A 312 -63.07 -105.59 12.94
CA GLN A 312 -64.37 -106.23 13.19
C GLN A 312 -64.95 -106.88 11.93
N ASP A 313 -64.79 -106.26 10.74
CA ASP A 313 -65.02 -106.89 9.43
C ASP A 313 -64.09 -108.10 9.24
N LEU A 314 -62.81 -107.99 9.61
CA LEU A 314 -61.83 -109.06 9.46
C LEU A 314 -62.09 -110.20 10.44
N GLU A 315 -62.48 -109.90 11.68
CA GLU A 315 -62.86 -110.85 12.71
C GLU A 315 -64.16 -111.56 12.30
N SER A 316 -65.19 -110.83 11.86
CA SER A 316 -66.42 -111.42 11.32
C SER A 316 -66.18 -112.23 10.03
N CYS A 317 -65.28 -111.78 9.17
CA CYS A 317 -64.83 -112.52 7.98
C CYS A 317 -64.00 -113.76 8.36
N THR A 318 -63.26 -113.72 9.47
CA THR A 318 -62.48 -114.85 10.00
C THR A 318 -63.40 -115.85 10.69
N GLU A 319 -64.39 -115.41 11.46
CA GLU A 319 -65.47 -116.27 11.99
C GLU A 319 -66.30 -116.89 10.86
N SER A 320 -66.63 -116.12 9.82
CA SER A 320 -67.31 -116.62 8.63
C SER A 320 -66.46 -117.68 7.90
N HIS A 321 -65.17 -117.40 7.66
CA HIS A 321 -64.27 -118.39 7.07
C HIS A 321 -64.04 -119.60 7.99
N ILE A 322 -64.00 -119.45 9.32
CA ILE A 322 -63.91 -120.58 10.26
C ILE A 322 -65.19 -121.42 10.23
N ALA A 323 -66.36 -120.79 10.15
CA ALA A 323 -67.65 -121.47 9.99
C ALA A 323 -67.78 -122.15 8.62
N GLU A 324 -67.26 -121.54 7.56
CA GLU A 324 -67.28 -122.06 6.19
C GLU A 324 -66.26 -123.18 5.98
N ILE A 325 -65.02 -123.01 6.44
CA ILE A 325 -64.03 -124.09 6.56
C ILE A 325 -64.58 -125.21 7.45
N GLY A 326 -65.31 -124.89 8.53
CA GLY A 326 -66.02 -125.86 9.36
C GLY A 326 -67.02 -126.68 8.57
N ARG A 327 -67.90 -126.03 7.80
CA ARG A 327 -68.89 -126.66 6.91
C ARG A 327 -68.25 -127.47 5.79
N VAL A 328 -67.20 -126.95 5.14
CA VAL A 328 -66.45 -127.64 4.07
C VAL A 328 -65.74 -128.87 4.64
N LYS A 329 -65.08 -128.76 5.80
CA LYS A 329 -64.46 -129.88 6.52
C LYS A 329 -65.49 -130.97 6.89
N ASP A 330 -66.66 -130.58 7.38
CA ASP A 330 -67.73 -131.55 7.74
C ASP A 330 -68.50 -132.11 6.53
N ALA A 331 -68.45 -131.43 5.37
CA ALA A 331 -68.91 -131.97 4.08
C ALA A 331 -67.90 -132.96 3.50
N MET A 332 -66.61 -132.57 3.40
CA MET A 332 -65.53 -133.43 2.91
C MET A 332 -65.37 -134.70 3.76
N LEU A 333 -65.49 -134.62 5.10
CA LEU A 333 -65.51 -135.80 5.98
C LEU A 333 -66.70 -136.73 5.74
N ARG A 334 -67.77 -136.24 5.09
CA ARG A 334 -68.97 -137.02 4.73
C ARG A 334 -68.80 -137.70 3.36
N GLU A 335 -68.11 -137.08 2.42
CA GLU A 335 -67.79 -137.66 1.10
C GLU A 335 -66.61 -138.64 1.17
N ILE A 336 -65.54 -138.31 1.91
CA ILE A 336 -64.35 -139.17 2.12
C ILE A 336 -64.73 -140.53 2.75
N ARG A 337 -65.81 -140.59 3.53
CA ARG A 337 -66.32 -141.85 4.13
C ARG A 337 -67.13 -142.73 3.17
N VAL A 338 -67.38 -142.29 1.94
CA VAL A 338 -68.18 -143.03 0.94
C VAL A 338 -67.35 -143.43 -0.28
N LEU A 339 -66.23 -142.75 -0.56
CA LEU A 339 -65.71 -142.68 -1.93
C LEU A 339 -64.17 -142.81 -2.13
N ASN A 340 -63.40 -143.49 -1.26
CA ASN A 340 -62.33 -144.39 -1.75
C ASN A 340 -61.59 -145.24 -0.67
N THR A 341 -62.20 -146.35 -0.27
CA THR A 341 -61.45 -147.50 0.30
C THR A 341 -60.81 -148.36 -0.81
N ALA A 342 -60.93 -147.98 -2.09
CA ALA A 342 -60.42 -148.72 -3.24
C ALA A 342 -59.13 -148.12 -3.85
N GLU A 343 -59.08 -146.82 -4.17
CA GLU A 343 -57.88 -146.20 -4.79
C GLU A 343 -56.65 -146.11 -3.87
N ILE A 344 -56.80 -146.33 -2.57
CA ILE A 344 -55.67 -146.51 -1.63
C ILE A 344 -54.83 -147.76 -1.98
N LEU A 345 -55.33 -148.70 -2.80
CA LEU A 345 -54.49 -149.72 -3.44
C LEU A 345 -53.62 -149.14 -4.57
N ALA A 346 -54.19 -148.32 -5.46
CA ALA A 346 -53.51 -147.82 -6.66
C ALA A 346 -52.37 -146.84 -6.33
N LEU A 347 -52.56 -145.99 -5.31
CA LEU A 347 -51.51 -145.09 -4.78
C LEU A 347 -50.27 -145.83 -4.27
N ARG A 348 -50.36 -147.15 -4.04
CA ARG A 348 -49.25 -147.98 -3.56
C ARG A 348 -48.39 -148.56 -4.69
N GLU A 349 -48.87 -148.60 -5.93
CA GLU A 349 -48.07 -149.03 -7.08
C GLU A 349 -47.32 -147.86 -7.73
N LEU A 350 -47.99 -146.72 -7.93
CA LEU A 350 -47.40 -145.57 -8.64
C LEU A 350 -46.16 -144.99 -7.93
N PHE A 351 -46.11 -145.06 -6.61
CA PHE A 351 -44.99 -144.59 -5.79
C PHE A 351 -43.69 -145.38 -6.06
N TYR A 352 -43.78 -146.63 -6.53
CA TYR A 352 -42.62 -147.43 -6.92
C TYR A 352 -42.13 -147.14 -8.34
N THR A 353 -42.85 -146.38 -9.16
CA THR A 353 -42.53 -146.23 -10.59
C THR A 353 -41.57 -145.07 -10.88
N ILE A 354 -41.81 -143.87 -10.33
CA ILE A 354 -41.16 -142.62 -10.81
C ILE A 354 -40.31 -141.90 -9.75
N GLN A 355 -39.79 -142.65 -8.77
CA GLN A 355 -38.56 -142.24 -8.06
C GLN A 355 -37.34 -142.21 -9.01
N GLY A 356 -37.47 -142.69 -10.26
CA GLY A 356 -36.41 -142.79 -11.28
C GLY A 356 -36.30 -141.65 -12.31
N ASN A 357 -37.24 -140.70 -12.42
CA ASN A 357 -37.18 -139.65 -13.46
C ASN A 357 -36.65 -138.28 -12.98
N VAL A 358 -36.02 -138.21 -11.80
CA VAL A 358 -35.49 -136.97 -11.18
C VAL A 358 -34.18 -136.51 -11.85
N ALA A 359 -34.08 -136.64 -13.18
CA ALA A 359 -32.86 -136.42 -13.97
C ALA A 359 -33.09 -135.93 -15.42
N VAL A 360 -34.33 -135.55 -15.81
CA VAL A 360 -34.70 -135.47 -17.24
C VAL A 360 -35.37 -134.15 -17.70
N LEU A 361 -35.90 -133.28 -16.82
CA LEU A 361 -36.67 -132.09 -17.26
C LEU A 361 -36.35 -130.78 -16.51
N GLY A 362 -35.90 -129.77 -17.26
CA GLY A 362 -35.84 -128.36 -16.85
C GLY A 362 -35.51 -127.42 -18.03
N SER A 363 -36.36 -126.43 -18.31
CA SER A 363 -36.18 -125.28 -19.24
C SER A 363 -37.44 -124.37 -19.28
N ASP A 364 -37.31 -123.12 -19.74
CA ASP A 364 -38.35 -122.07 -19.73
C ASP A 364 -39.31 -122.08 -20.95
N TYR A 365 -40.54 -121.56 -20.79
CA TYR A 365 -41.65 -121.63 -21.76
C TYR A 365 -42.20 -120.24 -22.27
N GLN A 366 -42.83 -120.20 -23.46
CA GLN A 366 -43.31 -119.00 -24.23
C GLN A 366 -44.69 -119.25 -24.94
N GLY A 367 -45.28 -118.30 -25.70
CA GLY A 367 -46.56 -118.53 -26.44
C GLY A 367 -47.13 -117.42 -27.38
N ILE A 368 -48.20 -117.74 -28.15
CA ILE A 368 -48.81 -116.98 -29.28
C ILE A 368 -50.38 -117.08 -29.25
N THR A 369 -51.12 -116.13 -29.87
CA THR A 369 -52.61 -116.13 -29.96
C THR A 369 -53.14 -115.53 -31.28
N PHE A 370 -54.31 -115.99 -31.73
CA PHE A 370 -55.01 -115.62 -32.97
C PHE A 370 -56.51 -115.32 -32.72
N THR A 371 -57.04 -114.26 -33.33
CA THR A 371 -58.47 -113.88 -33.27
C THR A 371 -59.18 -113.90 -34.63
N GLU A 372 -58.45 -114.17 -35.70
CA GLU A 372 -58.94 -114.25 -37.08
C GLU A 372 -58.36 -115.50 -37.76
N SER A 373 -58.93 -115.92 -38.89
CA SER A 373 -58.46 -117.12 -39.60
C SER A 373 -57.08 -116.88 -40.22
N THR A 374 -56.09 -117.69 -39.86
CA THR A 374 -54.69 -117.56 -40.29
C THR A 374 -53.96 -118.90 -40.13
N THR A 375 -52.64 -118.95 -40.36
CA THR A 375 -51.83 -120.17 -40.17
C THR A 375 -50.88 -120.08 -38.99
N PHE A 376 -50.47 -121.24 -38.48
CA PHE A 376 -49.40 -121.41 -37.49
C PHE A 376 -48.29 -122.28 -38.07
N MET A 377 -47.04 -121.86 -37.88
CA MET A 377 -45.85 -122.60 -38.28
C MET A 377 -45.17 -123.20 -37.03
N PRO A 378 -44.84 -124.50 -37.00
CA PRO A 378 -44.05 -125.09 -35.94
C PRO A 378 -42.68 -124.41 -35.79
N ILE A 379 -42.20 -124.26 -34.55
CA ILE A 379 -40.92 -123.65 -34.25
C ILE A 379 -39.84 -124.73 -34.26
N LYS A 380 -38.88 -124.56 -35.17
CA LYS A 380 -37.85 -125.57 -35.46
C LYS A 380 -37.03 -125.94 -34.22
N GLY A 381 -36.99 -127.24 -33.92
CA GLY A 381 -36.36 -127.80 -32.73
C GLY A 381 -37.32 -128.03 -31.54
N ILE A 382 -38.55 -127.53 -31.61
CA ILE A 382 -39.58 -127.71 -30.57
C ILE A 382 -40.70 -128.61 -31.10
N LYS A 383 -40.93 -129.75 -30.43
CA LYS A 383 -41.95 -130.75 -30.83
C LYS A 383 -43.27 -130.66 -30.08
N ASN A 384 -43.30 -130.11 -28.87
CA ASN A 384 -44.46 -130.18 -27.98
C ASN A 384 -45.07 -128.80 -27.75
N TYR A 385 -46.38 -128.69 -27.94
CA TYR A 385 -47.16 -127.44 -27.86
C TYR A 385 -48.42 -127.65 -27.00
N PHE A 386 -49.00 -126.55 -26.51
CA PHE A 386 -50.29 -126.53 -25.79
C PHE A 386 -51.23 -125.52 -26.44
N VAL A 387 -52.51 -125.87 -26.66
CA VAL A 387 -53.43 -125.14 -27.57
C VAL A 387 -54.86 -124.98 -27.04
N PHE A 388 -55.57 -123.89 -27.38
CA PHE A 388 -56.96 -123.56 -27.01
C PHE A 388 -57.78 -122.88 -28.15
N VAL A 389 -59.13 -122.99 -28.19
CA VAL A 389 -60.05 -122.43 -29.23
C VAL A 389 -61.48 -122.02 -28.74
N ARG A 390 -62.21 -121.12 -29.45
CA ARG A 390 -63.69 -120.82 -29.28
C ARG A 390 -64.48 -120.48 -30.58
N GLY A 391 -65.71 -120.98 -30.76
CA GLY A 391 -66.64 -120.72 -31.90
C GLY A 391 -67.50 -119.43 -31.85
N GLY A 392 -68.34 -119.22 -32.89
CA GLY A 392 -69.11 -117.97 -33.16
C GLY A 392 -70.62 -117.99 -32.83
N ASN A 393 -71.35 -116.91 -33.17
CA ASN A 393 -72.72 -116.64 -32.68
C ASN A 393 -73.84 -116.84 -33.71
N GLY A 394 -75.00 -117.33 -33.26
CA GLY A 394 -76.27 -117.42 -34.00
C GLY A 394 -77.13 -116.15 -33.93
N GLY A 395 -78.18 -116.11 -34.73
CA GLY A 395 -78.97 -114.90 -35.02
C GLY A 395 -80.32 -114.78 -34.32
N ASP A 396 -80.86 -113.55 -34.33
CA ASP A 396 -82.03 -113.16 -33.53
C ASP A 396 -83.32 -113.06 -34.34
N ASN A 397 -84.40 -113.61 -33.78
CA ASN A 397 -85.69 -113.87 -34.41
C ASN A 397 -85.56 -114.69 -35.73
N SER A 398 -84.50 -115.49 -35.83
CA SER A 398 -84.10 -116.26 -37.00
C SER A 398 -83.38 -117.54 -36.58
N ASP A 399 -83.68 -118.70 -37.17
CA ASP A 399 -83.02 -120.00 -36.90
C ASP A 399 -81.55 -120.08 -37.38
N THR A 400 -80.88 -118.96 -37.64
CA THR A 400 -79.50 -118.93 -38.14
C THR A 400 -78.50 -119.32 -37.04
N SER A 401 -77.73 -120.39 -37.25
CA SER A 401 -76.64 -120.80 -36.35
C SER A 401 -75.32 -120.10 -36.69
N GLY A 402 -74.47 -119.88 -35.69
CA GLY A 402 -73.11 -119.37 -35.81
C GLY A 402 -72.10 -120.39 -36.33
N GLY A 403 -70.90 -119.90 -36.68
CA GLY A 403 -69.81 -120.68 -37.27
C GLY A 403 -68.84 -121.37 -36.29
N ILE A 404 -67.99 -122.23 -36.85
CA ILE A 404 -66.96 -123.03 -36.17
C ILE A 404 -65.64 -122.24 -36.00
N THR A 405 -64.81 -122.65 -35.04
CA THR A 405 -63.41 -122.24 -34.91
C THR A 405 -62.54 -123.47 -34.62
N SER A 406 -61.32 -123.54 -35.16
CA SER A 406 -60.43 -124.70 -35.06
C SER A 406 -58.93 -124.39 -35.16
N PHE A 407 -58.11 -125.22 -34.53
CA PHE A 407 -56.67 -125.35 -34.77
C PHE A 407 -56.41 -126.64 -35.55
N GLY A 408 -56.23 -126.51 -36.87
CA GLY A 408 -56.08 -127.62 -37.81
C GLY A 408 -57.20 -128.66 -37.70
N SER A 409 -56.81 -129.92 -37.88
CA SER A 409 -57.63 -131.09 -37.54
C SER A 409 -57.57 -131.48 -36.06
N TYR A 410 -56.67 -130.86 -35.27
CA TYR A 410 -56.37 -131.26 -33.90
C TYR A 410 -57.43 -130.80 -32.89
N LEU A 411 -58.05 -129.64 -33.11
CA LEU A 411 -58.98 -129.04 -32.16
C LEU A 411 -60.04 -128.20 -32.89
N SER A 412 -61.33 -128.41 -32.62
CA SER A 412 -62.44 -127.68 -33.28
C SER A 412 -63.67 -127.59 -32.37
N VAL A 413 -64.47 -126.53 -32.55
CA VAL A 413 -65.63 -126.15 -31.70
C VAL A 413 -66.72 -125.42 -32.49
N SER A 414 -67.99 -125.65 -32.13
CA SER A 414 -69.17 -125.20 -32.89
C SER A 414 -69.64 -123.78 -32.54
N GLY A 415 -70.47 -123.19 -33.41
CA GLY A 415 -71.19 -121.95 -33.14
C GLY A 415 -72.61 -122.18 -32.61
N GLY A 416 -73.18 -121.17 -31.94
CA GLY A 416 -74.48 -121.29 -31.27
C GLY A 416 -75.69 -121.18 -32.21
N ALA A 417 -76.79 -121.85 -31.89
CA ALA A 417 -78.01 -121.92 -32.71
C ALA A 417 -78.84 -120.62 -32.73
N GLY A 418 -79.75 -120.49 -33.71
CA GLY A 418 -80.76 -119.42 -33.81
C GLY A 418 -82.16 -119.83 -33.33
N ASN A 419 -83.16 -118.95 -33.52
CA ASN A 419 -84.53 -119.14 -33.05
C ASN A 419 -85.58 -118.31 -33.85
N GLN A 420 -86.44 -118.96 -34.66
CA GLN A 420 -87.47 -118.33 -35.52
C GLN A 420 -88.55 -117.50 -34.78
N LYS A 421 -88.58 -117.50 -33.44
CA LYS A 421 -89.45 -116.62 -32.62
C LYS A 421 -88.71 -116.01 -31.42
N GLY A 422 -87.39 -115.84 -31.48
CA GLY A 422 -86.60 -115.22 -30.40
C GLY A 422 -85.09 -115.17 -30.66
N VAL A 423 -84.31 -114.82 -29.63
CA VAL A 423 -82.86 -114.56 -29.71
C VAL A 423 -82.02 -115.84 -29.85
N GLY A 424 -80.84 -115.73 -30.50
CA GLY A 424 -79.88 -116.81 -30.76
C GLY A 424 -78.76 -116.97 -29.71
N GLN A 425 -77.79 -117.85 -29.96
CA GLN A 425 -76.80 -118.34 -28.98
C GLN A 425 -75.32 -118.12 -29.36
N ARG A 426 -74.40 -118.33 -28.41
CA ARG A 426 -72.93 -118.30 -28.61
C ARG A 426 -72.32 -119.70 -28.83
N GLY A 427 -71.10 -119.75 -29.39
CA GLY A 427 -70.33 -120.97 -29.65
C GLY A 427 -69.48 -121.51 -28.49
N GLU A 428 -68.98 -122.74 -28.68
CA GLU A 428 -68.26 -123.60 -27.72
C GLU A 428 -66.75 -123.29 -27.61
N SER A 429 -66.03 -123.85 -26.63
CA SER A 429 -64.56 -123.69 -26.44
C SER A 429 -63.84 -124.94 -25.91
N LYS A 430 -62.53 -125.13 -26.20
CA LYS A 430 -61.75 -126.35 -25.87
C LYS A 430 -60.22 -126.12 -25.83
N CYS A 431 -59.43 -127.01 -25.19
CA CYS A 431 -57.95 -127.04 -25.21
C CYS A 431 -57.34 -128.46 -25.32
N ALA A 432 -56.04 -128.58 -25.65
CA ALA A 432 -55.24 -129.82 -25.66
C ALA A 432 -53.71 -129.57 -25.66
N PHE A 433 -52.91 -130.55 -25.21
CA PHE A 433 -51.49 -130.67 -25.58
C PHE A 433 -51.37 -131.39 -26.94
N ILE A 434 -50.44 -130.95 -27.78
CA ILE A 434 -50.24 -131.45 -29.16
C ILE A 434 -48.74 -131.60 -29.44
N THR A 435 -48.32 -132.79 -29.85
CA THR A 435 -46.98 -133.03 -30.41
C THR A 435 -47.05 -132.86 -31.93
N LEU A 436 -46.09 -132.13 -32.49
CA LEU A 436 -45.94 -131.87 -33.92
C LEU A 436 -44.58 -132.43 -34.36
N ASP A 437 -44.61 -133.46 -35.21
CA ASP A 437 -43.42 -134.17 -35.69
C ASP A 437 -42.90 -133.69 -37.06
N ASN A 438 -43.68 -132.85 -37.75
CA ASN A 438 -43.34 -132.22 -39.03
C ASN A 438 -43.30 -130.68 -38.87
N ASP A 439 -42.48 -130.00 -39.68
CA ASP A 439 -42.46 -128.53 -39.82
C ASP A 439 -43.62 -128.01 -40.71
N ASP A 440 -44.75 -128.74 -40.80
CA ASP A 440 -45.88 -128.43 -41.71
C ASP A 440 -46.81 -127.34 -41.14
N GLU A 441 -47.33 -126.49 -42.03
CA GLU A 441 -48.17 -125.34 -41.68
C GLU A 441 -49.62 -125.73 -41.30
N ILE A 442 -50.10 -125.22 -40.16
CA ILE A 442 -51.41 -125.59 -39.58
C ILE A 442 -52.42 -124.45 -39.76
N ASN A 443 -53.51 -124.73 -40.48
CA ASN A 443 -54.63 -123.80 -40.66
C ASN A 443 -55.42 -123.59 -39.36
N VAL A 444 -55.49 -122.34 -38.90
CA VAL A 444 -56.32 -121.88 -37.78
C VAL A 444 -57.55 -121.18 -38.37
N ILE A 445 -58.73 -121.79 -38.21
CA ILE A 445 -59.99 -121.21 -38.67
C ILE A 445 -60.64 -120.50 -37.49
N VAL A 446 -61.03 -119.24 -37.65
CA VAL A 446 -61.76 -118.46 -36.64
C VAL A 446 -62.97 -117.80 -37.31
N SER A 447 -64.17 -118.16 -36.85
CA SER A 447 -65.42 -117.53 -37.29
C SER A 447 -65.68 -116.22 -36.54
N SER A 448 -66.67 -115.44 -37.01
CA SER A 448 -67.03 -114.15 -36.39
C SER A 448 -67.38 -114.32 -34.91
N GLY A 449 -66.48 -113.84 -34.04
CA GLY A 449 -66.56 -113.98 -32.58
C GLY A 449 -65.70 -115.09 -31.95
N GLY A 450 -64.81 -115.76 -32.68
CA GLY A 450 -63.93 -116.82 -32.16
C GLY A 450 -62.54 -116.40 -31.63
N ILE A 451 -61.68 -117.37 -31.26
CA ILE A 451 -60.26 -117.19 -30.86
C ILE A 451 -59.46 -118.53 -30.87
N CYS A 452 -58.12 -118.49 -30.92
CA CYS A 452 -57.19 -119.63 -30.75
C CYS A 452 -55.83 -119.23 -30.08
N THR A 453 -55.15 -120.10 -29.32
CA THR A 453 -53.88 -119.81 -28.55
C THR A 453 -52.91 -121.00 -28.51
N ILE A 454 -51.56 -120.80 -28.43
CA ILE A 454 -50.48 -121.82 -28.54
C ILE A 454 -49.22 -121.51 -27.63
N SER A 455 -48.41 -122.50 -27.17
CA SER A 455 -47.18 -122.30 -26.32
C SER A 455 -45.90 -123.13 -26.67
N TYR A 456 -44.67 -122.59 -26.43
CA TYR A 456 -43.29 -123.09 -26.80
C TYR A 456 -42.15 -122.70 -25.76
N ALA A 457 -40.84 -122.45 -26.09
CA ALA A 457 -39.66 -122.34 -25.14
C ALA A 457 -38.38 -121.47 -25.57
N GLY A 458 -37.37 -121.18 -24.68
CA GLY A 458 -36.04 -120.50 -24.99
C GLY A 458 -35.10 -120.00 -23.81
N SER A 459 -33.86 -119.45 -24.04
CA SER A 459 -32.81 -119.09 -22.99
C SER A 459 -31.71 -117.98 -23.29
N GLU A 460 -30.93 -117.51 -22.25
CA GLU A 460 -29.64 -116.70 -22.18
C GLU A 460 -29.68 -115.11 -22.24
N ALA A 461 -28.67 -114.21 -21.93
CA ALA A 461 -27.21 -114.17 -21.58
C ALA A 461 -26.71 -112.86 -20.81
N VAL A 462 -25.39 -112.66 -20.45
CA VAL A 462 -24.78 -111.52 -19.63
C VAL A 462 -23.35 -111.04 -20.06
N ASN A 463 -22.78 -109.90 -19.54
CA ASN A 463 -21.52 -109.19 -19.92
C ASN A 463 -20.41 -109.04 -18.81
N PHE A 464 -19.17 -108.63 -19.19
CA PHE A 464 -17.96 -108.42 -18.33
C PHE A 464 -17.14 -107.13 -18.70
N ASP A 465 -16.26 -106.65 -17.81
CA ASP A 465 -15.33 -105.50 -18.04
C ASP A 465 -13.83 -105.91 -18.17
N PHE A 466 -13.05 -105.10 -18.89
CA PHE A 466 -11.62 -105.27 -19.19
C PHE A 466 -10.83 -103.93 -19.15
N SER A 467 -11.34 -102.91 -18.46
CA SER A 467 -10.86 -101.52 -18.49
C SER A 467 -9.43 -101.24 -17.97
N PHE A 468 -8.72 -102.26 -17.48
CA PHE A 468 -7.40 -102.14 -16.83
C PHE A 468 -6.18 -102.36 -17.75
N LEU A 469 -6.36 -102.88 -18.97
CA LEU A 469 -5.28 -103.13 -19.91
C LEU A 469 -4.67 -101.82 -20.44
N THR A 470 -3.34 -101.69 -20.45
CA THR A 470 -2.68 -100.51 -21.01
C THR A 470 -2.62 -100.56 -22.54
N ARG A 471 -2.30 -99.43 -23.18
CA ARG A 471 -2.10 -99.36 -24.63
C ARG A 471 -0.95 -100.26 -25.10
N GLU A 472 0.08 -100.45 -24.28
CA GLU A 472 1.23 -101.30 -24.59
C GLU A 472 0.82 -102.78 -24.54
N ASP A 473 0.10 -103.20 -23.49
CA ASP A 473 -0.48 -104.55 -23.40
C ASP A 473 -1.40 -104.86 -24.60
N LEU A 474 -2.29 -103.94 -24.96
CA LEU A 474 -3.19 -104.09 -26.11
C LEU A 474 -2.45 -104.17 -27.45
N SER A 475 -1.35 -103.45 -27.61
CA SER A 475 -0.49 -103.53 -28.81
C SER A 475 0.27 -104.85 -28.92
N ILE A 476 0.58 -105.49 -27.79
CA ILE A 476 1.31 -106.77 -27.77
C ILE A 476 0.34 -107.95 -27.93
N LEU A 477 -0.88 -107.83 -27.40
CA LEU A 477 -1.99 -108.73 -27.70
C LEU A 477 -2.40 -108.68 -29.20
N SER A 478 -2.21 -107.55 -29.90
CA SER A 478 -2.45 -107.48 -31.36
C SER A 478 -1.27 -107.99 -32.20
N LEU A 479 -0.02 -107.74 -31.78
CA LEU A 479 1.19 -108.23 -32.45
C LEU A 479 1.36 -109.76 -32.39
N ALA A 480 0.84 -110.40 -31.33
CA ALA A 480 0.95 -111.85 -31.11
C ALA A 480 0.52 -112.70 -32.32
N GLY A 481 -0.51 -112.27 -33.04
CA GLY A 481 -1.06 -112.98 -34.20
C GLY A 481 -0.34 -112.73 -35.54
N GLN A 482 0.71 -111.89 -35.60
CA GLN A 482 1.32 -111.50 -36.88
C GLN A 482 2.82 -111.85 -37.02
N SER A 483 3.66 -111.58 -36.00
CA SER A 483 5.02 -112.13 -35.88
C SER A 483 5.63 -111.75 -34.52
N PRO A 484 5.63 -112.64 -33.51
CA PRO A 484 6.11 -112.27 -32.17
C PRO A 484 7.62 -112.01 -32.05
N ASP A 485 8.43 -112.75 -32.82
CA ASP A 485 9.85 -112.90 -32.52
C ASP A 485 10.66 -111.59 -32.71
N GLU A 486 10.37 -110.81 -33.75
CA GLU A 486 11.08 -109.53 -34.02
C GLU A 486 10.88 -108.48 -32.91
N PHE A 487 9.72 -108.47 -32.25
CA PHE A 487 9.49 -107.59 -31.10
C PHE A 487 10.13 -108.16 -29.83
N ILE A 488 10.01 -109.47 -29.61
CA ILE A 488 10.52 -110.15 -28.41
C ILE A 488 12.06 -110.09 -28.32
N GLU A 489 12.78 -110.23 -29.44
CA GLU A 489 14.25 -110.09 -29.47
C GLU A 489 14.74 -108.67 -29.15
N SER A 490 13.88 -107.64 -29.23
CA SER A 490 14.26 -106.26 -28.89
C SER A 490 14.30 -105.97 -27.38
N ILE A 491 13.72 -106.85 -26.55
CA ILE A 491 13.53 -106.61 -25.12
C ILE A 491 14.78 -107.03 -24.33
N SER A 492 15.53 -106.04 -23.85
CA SER A 492 16.79 -106.25 -23.09
C SER A 492 16.60 -106.60 -21.61
N ASN A 493 15.37 -106.52 -21.07
CA ASN A 493 15.06 -106.86 -19.68
C ASN A 493 14.37 -108.24 -19.58
N THR A 494 14.97 -109.17 -18.84
CA THR A 494 14.44 -110.53 -18.65
C THR A 494 13.06 -110.57 -17.98
N ARG A 495 12.71 -109.60 -17.12
CA ARG A 495 11.36 -109.52 -16.53
C ARG A 495 10.31 -109.24 -17.59
N ASP A 496 10.51 -108.17 -18.34
CA ASP A 496 9.57 -107.69 -19.34
C ASP A 496 9.46 -108.70 -20.50
N TYR A 497 10.58 -109.32 -20.88
CA TYR A 497 10.63 -110.44 -21.82
C TYR A 497 9.69 -111.59 -21.40
N ASN A 498 9.73 -112.02 -20.13
CA ASN A 498 8.90 -113.11 -19.62
C ASN A 498 7.41 -112.72 -19.52
N TYR A 499 7.11 -111.47 -19.15
CA TYR A 499 5.75 -110.94 -19.13
C TYR A 499 5.14 -110.94 -20.55
N TYR A 500 5.85 -110.40 -21.53
CA TYR A 500 5.36 -110.32 -22.91
C TYR A 500 5.32 -111.69 -23.63
N GLN A 501 6.26 -112.61 -23.36
CA GLN A 501 6.16 -114.03 -23.75
C GLN A 501 4.87 -114.68 -23.25
N SER A 502 4.46 -114.36 -22.01
CA SER A 502 3.25 -114.90 -21.41
C SER A 502 1.99 -114.36 -22.11
N LEU A 503 1.91 -113.04 -22.34
CA LEU A 503 0.80 -112.42 -23.07
C LEU A 503 0.65 -112.94 -24.51
N VAL A 504 1.76 -113.10 -25.24
CA VAL A 504 1.75 -113.70 -26.59
C VAL A 504 1.26 -115.14 -26.56
N SER A 505 1.71 -115.95 -25.59
CA SER A 505 1.26 -117.33 -25.42
C SER A 505 -0.25 -117.43 -25.13
N ILE A 506 -0.79 -116.48 -24.34
CA ILE A 506 -2.22 -116.38 -24.03
C ILE A 506 -3.03 -115.96 -25.26
N ALA A 507 -2.58 -114.95 -26.00
CA ALA A 507 -3.26 -114.48 -27.22
C ALA A 507 -3.33 -115.58 -28.30
N ASN A 508 -2.22 -116.30 -28.51
CA ASN A 508 -2.16 -117.44 -29.43
C ASN A 508 -3.01 -118.63 -28.96
N GLY A 509 -3.13 -118.84 -27.65
CA GLY A 509 -4.04 -119.84 -27.07
C GLY A 509 -5.53 -119.50 -27.19
N LEU A 510 -5.87 -118.27 -27.60
CA LEU A 510 -7.24 -117.75 -27.68
C LEU A 510 -7.63 -117.24 -29.08
N ASN A 511 -6.77 -117.37 -30.10
CA ASN A 511 -7.00 -116.91 -31.49
C ASN A 511 -7.46 -115.43 -31.56
N LEU A 512 -6.73 -114.53 -30.91
CA LEU A 512 -7.00 -113.07 -30.93
C LEU A 512 -6.49 -112.42 -32.24
N ASP A 513 -6.92 -112.97 -33.38
CA ASP A 513 -6.32 -112.73 -34.71
C ASP A 513 -6.45 -111.27 -35.24
N SER A 514 -7.23 -110.40 -34.59
CA SER A 514 -7.31 -108.96 -34.93
C SER A 514 -7.89 -108.07 -33.82
N ILE A 515 -7.02 -107.52 -32.96
CA ILE A 515 -7.35 -106.35 -32.13
C ILE A 515 -6.97 -105.07 -32.92
N PRO A 516 -7.92 -104.17 -33.23
CA PRO A 516 -7.61 -102.91 -33.93
C PRO A 516 -6.75 -101.96 -33.10
N GLU A 517 -5.97 -101.09 -33.75
CA GLU A 517 -5.34 -99.96 -33.06
C GLU A 517 -6.41 -99.03 -32.47
N LEU A 518 -6.34 -98.80 -31.16
CA LEU A 518 -7.25 -97.90 -30.46
C LEU A 518 -6.65 -96.49 -30.36
N GLU A 519 -7.51 -95.49 -30.53
CA GLU A 519 -7.20 -94.11 -30.15
C GLU A 519 -7.12 -93.95 -28.62
N SER A 520 -6.42 -92.90 -28.16
CA SER A 520 -6.17 -92.66 -26.74
C SER A 520 -7.47 -92.49 -25.95
N GLY A 521 -7.80 -93.46 -25.10
CA GLY A 521 -8.97 -93.45 -24.23
C GLY A 521 -10.16 -94.29 -24.70
N GLN A 522 -10.01 -95.12 -25.74
CA GLN A 522 -11.01 -96.13 -26.11
C GLN A 522 -10.67 -97.50 -25.50
N ASN A 523 -11.67 -98.20 -24.97
CA ASN A 523 -11.56 -99.59 -24.50
C ASN A 523 -12.05 -100.55 -25.59
N TYR A 524 -11.33 -101.65 -25.82
CA TYR A 524 -11.77 -102.68 -26.77
C TYR A 524 -12.78 -103.64 -26.13
N ALA A 525 -13.96 -103.77 -26.75
CA ALA A 525 -15.00 -104.68 -26.28
C ALA A 525 -14.83 -106.07 -26.90
N PHE A 526 -14.38 -107.05 -26.10
CA PHE A 526 -14.22 -108.46 -26.49
C PHE A 526 -15.56 -109.21 -26.73
N ASN A 527 -16.56 -108.54 -27.28
CA ASN A 527 -17.93 -109.04 -27.40
C ASN A 527 -18.05 -110.31 -28.24
N HIS A 528 -17.14 -110.52 -29.19
CA HIS A 528 -17.04 -111.71 -30.05
C HIS A 528 -16.59 -112.99 -29.31
N LEU A 529 -15.99 -112.87 -28.12
CA LEU A 529 -15.60 -114.01 -27.30
C LEU A 529 -16.80 -114.64 -26.58
N SER A 530 -16.80 -115.97 -26.44
CA SER A 530 -17.76 -116.70 -25.60
C SER A 530 -17.64 -116.29 -24.12
N LEU A 531 -18.66 -116.58 -23.30
CA LEU A 531 -18.65 -116.25 -21.87
C LEU A 531 -17.44 -116.88 -21.15
N ASP A 532 -17.10 -118.13 -21.48
CA ASP A 532 -15.96 -118.83 -20.90
C ASP A 532 -14.62 -118.40 -21.52
N SER A 533 -14.60 -118.00 -22.80
CA SER A 533 -13.41 -117.36 -23.41
C SER A 533 -13.09 -116.00 -22.75
N LYS A 534 -14.11 -115.20 -22.41
CA LYS A 534 -13.96 -113.94 -21.66
C LYS A 534 -13.37 -114.21 -20.26
N ARG A 535 -13.90 -115.20 -19.55
CA ARG A 535 -13.37 -115.66 -18.25
C ARG A 535 -11.93 -116.14 -18.35
N ALA A 536 -11.60 -116.96 -19.35
CA ALA A 536 -10.26 -117.49 -19.57
C ALA A 536 -9.23 -116.38 -19.87
N LEU A 537 -9.61 -115.38 -20.68
CA LEU A 537 -8.79 -114.21 -20.98
C LEU A 537 -8.49 -113.41 -19.71
N ALA A 538 -9.52 -113.08 -18.92
CA ALA A 538 -9.37 -112.33 -17.67
C ALA A 538 -8.47 -113.06 -16.66
N LEU A 539 -8.70 -114.35 -16.42
CA LEU A 539 -7.89 -115.18 -15.52
C LEU A 539 -6.43 -115.31 -15.99
N SER A 540 -6.20 -115.46 -17.31
CA SER A 540 -4.85 -115.60 -17.84
C SER A 540 -4.05 -114.31 -17.79
N ILE A 541 -4.68 -113.15 -18.05
CA ILE A 541 -4.03 -111.84 -17.90
C ILE A 541 -3.72 -111.55 -16.43
N ALA A 542 -4.69 -111.75 -15.52
CA ALA A 542 -4.47 -111.58 -14.09
C ALA A 542 -3.29 -112.45 -13.60
N ARG A 543 -3.20 -113.69 -14.09
CA ARG A 543 -2.06 -114.57 -13.83
C ARG A 543 -0.74 -114.05 -14.40
N ALA A 544 -0.72 -113.53 -15.62
CA ALA A 544 0.50 -112.98 -16.23
C ALA A 544 1.05 -111.77 -15.45
N TYR A 545 0.17 -110.93 -14.87
CA TYR A 545 0.56 -109.91 -13.91
C TYR A 545 1.09 -110.53 -12.60
N LEU A 546 0.34 -111.44 -11.96
CA LEU A 546 0.72 -112.06 -10.68
C LEU A 546 2.07 -112.82 -10.75
N ASP A 547 2.31 -113.59 -11.82
CA ASP A 547 3.55 -114.33 -12.04
C ASP A 547 4.77 -113.37 -12.31
N ASN A 548 4.56 -112.06 -12.47
CA ASN A 548 5.60 -111.04 -12.65
C ASN A 548 5.56 -109.85 -11.66
N ALA A 549 4.62 -109.80 -10.71
CA ALA A 549 4.44 -108.70 -9.77
C ALA A 549 4.41 -109.19 -8.31
N GLY A 550 5.48 -108.90 -7.57
CA GLY A 550 5.44 -108.94 -6.11
C GLY A 550 4.73 -107.68 -5.59
N GLU A 551 3.66 -107.89 -4.81
CA GLU A 551 2.83 -106.88 -4.13
C GLU A 551 1.93 -106.00 -5.04
N ILE A 552 0.61 -105.89 -4.83
CA ILE A 552 -0.41 -106.87 -4.41
C ILE A 552 -1.81 -106.34 -4.80
N ASP A 553 -2.74 -107.26 -4.95
CA ASP A 553 -4.16 -107.10 -5.30
C ASP A 553 -4.97 -106.07 -4.48
N ALA A 554 -4.90 -104.78 -4.86
CA ALA A 554 -5.91 -103.79 -4.49
C ALA A 554 -7.16 -103.82 -5.42
N TYR A 555 -7.18 -104.71 -6.42
CA TYR A 555 -8.17 -104.73 -7.51
C TYR A 555 -9.08 -105.99 -7.52
N LEU A 556 -8.69 -107.06 -6.81
CA LEU A 556 -9.52 -108.27 -6.72
C LEU A 556 -10.66 -108.19 -5.69
N GLU A 557 -10.67 -107.19 -4.80
CA GLU A 557 -11.82 -106.94 -3.91
C GLU A 557 -12.97 -106.16 -4.61
N SER A 558 -12.79 -105.68 -5.85
CA SER A 558 -13.82 -104.92 -6.59
C SER A 558 -14.65 -105.74 -7.59
N VAL A 559 -14.67 -107.07 -7.48
CA VAL A 559 -15.55 -107.96 -8.25
C VAL A 559 -16.40 -108.79 -7.29
N GLU A 560 -17.67 -108.42 -7.12
CA GLU A 560 -18.55 -108.98 -6.10
C GLU A 560 -19.11 -110.39 -6.42
N ILE A 561 -19.53 -111.03 -5.33
CA ILE A 561 -20.15 -112.34 -5.17
C ILE A 561 -21.25 -112.67 -6.21
N ILE A 562 -21.11 -113.81 -6.90
CA ILE A 562 -22.06 -114.96 -6.86
C ILE A 562 -21.26 -116.27 -6.81
#